data_AF-A0A6A7G9D3-F1
#
_entry.id   AF-A0A6A7G9D3-F1
#
_cell.length_a   1.000
_cell.length_b   1.000
_cell.length_c   1.000
_cell.angle_alpha   90.00
_cell.angle_beta   90.00
_cell.angle_gamma   90.00
#
_symmetry.space_group_name_H-M   'P 1'
#
loop_
_entity.id
_entity.type
_entity.pdbx_description
1 polymer ?
#
loop_
_entity_poly.entity_id
_entity_poly.type
_entity_poly.pdbx_seq_one_letter_code
_entity_poly.pdbx_strand_id
1 'polypeptide(L)'
;MPLVVAEIIKSRKRCNAEQSCFSNEVSIKGNSEPLKCINGFSGKYPCLNADLMSLISLSELSGKPQSEVSLGSDIWGWDDPETHSQYAISCLEDGTSFVDVSNPLNPTVVAFLPSNVPDRIIWRDIKVYKNIAFIIADDTSSSNSHGMQIFDLTSLRSIPNANRPKVVNASLVYTEFGGCHNLHITEETGYLYCVGSTTCLGGLHIVNVQNPLKPLFVGCFSDDGYTHDLQCVIYHGFDKEYFGSEICFAFNENTLTIIDVSQKSDIKLLSRTSYDRSEYTHQGWLTENHMFLLMGDELDEILGTNDGRAKTFIWSLERLKEPKLIGNFQFSTTSIDHNLYIVDDLSFHANFEAGLRILDICDIGTTKLSEIAYFDVHPESDSIDFRGAWSSYPFFMKSTGIVLVQSIESGLFIIRPNITTDPKRKCSRLSTTAPAKREIPEANTPKKTEDKTGKILLGLIVGLTIVGGIVGMTFWIRNRKLSRMIASQRQHAKLLEDEFR
;
A
#
# COMPACT_ATOMS: atom_id res chain seq x y z
N MET A 1 -5.35 -15.10 13.83
CA MET A 1 -4.61 -13.82 13.75
C MET A 1 -3.30 -14.15 13.04
N PRO A 2 -2.98 -13.47 11.93
CA PRO A 2 -1.70 -13.63 11.24
C PRO A 2 -0.53 -13.42 12.21
N LEU A 3 0.62 -14.05 11.98
CA LEU A 3 1.78 -14.00 12.87
C LEU A 3 2.33 -12.57 13.04
N VAL A 4 2.40 -11.79 11.95
CA VAL A 4 2.80 -10.36 11.97
C VAL A 4 1.94 -9.57 12.93
N VAL A 5 0.61 -9.67 12.79
CA VAL A 5 -0.35 -8.96 13.64
C VAL A 5 -0.12 -9.28 15.12
N ALA A 6 0.21 -10.53 15.45
CA ALA A 6 0.49 -10.92 16.82
C ALA A 6 1.80 -10.31 17.36
N GLU A 7 2.86 -10.26 16.57
CA GLU A 7 4.13 -9.64 16.96
C GLU A 7 4.03 -8.11 17.06
N ILE A 8 3.31 -7.45 16.15
CA ILE A 8 2.99 -6.01 16.27
C ILE A 8 2.20 -5.74 17.55
N ILE A 9 1.16 -6.51 17.87
CA ILE A 9 0.39 -6.34 19.11
C ILE A 9 1.29 -6.52 20.34
N LYS A 10 2.22 -7.47 20.30
CA LYS A 10 3.17 -7.74 21.39
C LYS A 10 4.18 -6.59 21.55
N SER A 11 4.70 -6.06 20.45
CA SER A 11 5.50 -4.82 20.43
C SER A 11 4.75 -3.68 21.10
N ARG A 12 3.49 -3.45 20.70
CA ARG A 12 2.65 -2.38 21.24
C ARG A 12 2.34 -2.57 22.73
N LYS A 13 2.09 -3.80 23.19
CA LYS A 13 1.92 -4.09 24.61
C LYS A 13 3.19 -3.76 25.42
N ARG A 14 4.36 -4.04 24.85
CA ARG A 14 5.66 -3.75 25.48
C ARG A 14 5.90 -2.26 25.59
N CYS A 15 5.79 -1.50 24.50
CA CYS A 15 6.00 -0.05 24.56
C CYS A 15 4.97 0.65 25.45
N ASN A 16 3.75 0.12 25.59
CA ASN A 16 2.75 0.71 26.48
C ASN A 16 3.12 0.48 27.95
N ALA A 17 3.63 -0.70 28.29
CA ALA A 17 4.12 -1.00 29.62
C ALA A 17 5.35 -0.12 29.98
N GLU A 18 6.16 0.25 29.00
CA GLU A 18 7.34 1.09 29.13
C GLU A 18 7.04 2.60 29.02
N GLN A 19 5.80 2.99 28.67
CA GLN A 19 5.41 4.37 28.36
C GLN A 19 6.24 4.99 27.21
N SER A 20 6.62 4.16 26.23
CA SER A 20 7.47 4.52 25.09
C SER A 20 6.74 4.45 23.73
N CYS A 21 5.45 4.10 23.67
CA CYS A 21 4.70 4.06 22.39
C CYS A 21 4.43 5.43 21.78
N PHE A 22 4.64 6.53 22.50
CA PHE A 22 4.40 7.87 21.99
C PHE A 22 5.66 8.69 22.17
N SER A 23 6.10 9.34 21.10
CA SER A 23 7.16 10.32 21.22
C SER A 23 6.61 11.66 21.71
N ASN A 24 7.44 12.38 22.47
CA ASN A 24 7.17 13.76 22.86
C ASN A 24 7.70 14.76 21.80
N GLU A 25 7.84 14.32 20.54
CA GLU A 25 8.24 15.22 19.47
C GLU A 25 7.29 16.42 19.36
N VAL A 26 7.90 17.58 19.21
CA VAL A 26 7.20 18.82 18.88
C VAL A 26 7.52 19.14 17.42
N SER A 27 6.55 19.68 16.70
CA SER A 27 6.76 20.07 15.30
C SER A 27 7.97 20.99 15.13
N ILE A 28 8.81 20.67 14.15
CA ILE A 28 9.97 21.46 13.73
C ILE A 28 9.62 22.05 12.36
N LYS A 29 9.23 23.31 12.30
CA LYS A 29 8.84 24.00 11.06
C LYS A 29 9.00 25.52 11.18
N GLY A 30 8.96 26.22 10.06
CA GLY A 30 9.15 27.67 9.98
C GLY A 30 10.62 28.10 10.01
N ASN A 31 11.56 27.15 9.87
CA ASN A 31 12.98 27.44 9.79
C ASN A 31 13.31 28.16 8.48
N SER A 32 14.29 29.07 8.50
CA SER A 32 14.77 29.74 7.28
C SER A 32 15.55 28.81 6.35
N GLU A 33 16.15 27.76 6.90
CA GLU A 33 16.99 26.78 6.21
C GLU A 33 16.73 25.38 6.77
N PRO A 34 16.99 24.30 6.01
CA PRO A 34 16.87 22.94 6.52
C PRO A 34 17.92 22.65 7.60
N LEU A 35 17.60 21.71 8.49
CA LEU A 35 18.58 21.14 9.41
C LEU A 35 19.49 20.21 8.61
N LYS A 36 20.69 20.69 8.28
CA LYS A 36 21.62 19.94 7.44
C LYS A 36 22.21 18.74 8.15
N CYS A 37 22.44 17.67 7.40
CA CYS A 37 23.19 16.51 7.84
C CYS A 37 24.68 16.86 7.94
N ILE A 38 25.16 17.09 9.16
CA ILE A 38 26.55 17.46 9.44
C ILE A 38 27.11 16.49 10.47
N ASN A 39 28.25 15.88 10.17
CA ASN A 39 28.91 14.89 11.03
C ASN A 39 28.00 13.70 11.42
N GLY A 40 27.14 13.27 10.49
CA GLY A 40 26.24 12.14 10.67
C GLY A 40 24.92 12.45 11.37
N PHE A 41 24.61 13.73 11.62
CA PHE A 41 23.37 14.14 12.29
C PHE A 41 22.70 15.34 11.61
N SER A 42 21.38 15.29 11.53
CA SER A 42 20.50 16.41 11.17
C SER A 42 19.66 16.74 12.41
N GLY A 43 20.06 17.79 13.14
CA GLY A 43 19.57 17.99 14.49
C GLY A 43 20.00 16.85 15.41
N LYS A 44 19.04 16.08 15.94
CA LYS A 44 19.30 14.88 16.76
C LYS A 44 19.21 13.56 16.00
N TYR A 45 18.81 13.61 14.73
CA TYR A 45 18.52 12.42 13.93
C TYR A 45 19.78 11.98 13.19
N PRO A 46 20.24 10.71 13.35
CA PRO A 46 21.28 10.13 12.52
C PRO A 46 20.92 10.23 11.04
N CYS A 47 21.90 10.58 10.22
CA CYS A 47 21.69 10.74 8.78
C CYS A 47 22.96 10.50 7.99
N LEU A 48 22.77 10.16 6.72
CA LEU A 48 23.78 10.21 5.67
C LEU A 48 23.15 10.84 4.44
N ASN A 49 23.75 11.93 3.95
CA ASN A 49 23.30 12.62 2.73
C ASN A 49 21.79 12.94 2.72
N ALA A 50 21.20 13.31 3.85
CA ALA A 50 19.77 13.63 3.93
C ALA A 50 19.50 14.68 5.01
N ASP A 51 18.88 15.79 4.63
CA ASP A 51 18.57 16.90 5.52
C ASP A 51 17.11 16.83 6.00
N LEU A 52 16.85 17.25 7.24
CA LEU A 52 15.50 17.45 7.75
C LEU A 52 14.99 18.82 7.32
N MET A 53 13.91 18.82 6.54
CA MET A 53 13.19 20.03 6.14
C MET A 53 12.24 20.47 7.25
N SER A 54 11.42 19.54 7.73
CA SER A 54 10.49 19.75 8.83
C SER A 54 9.98 18.45 9.43
N LEU A 55 9.43 18.55 10.64
CA LEU A 55 8.71 17.50 11.34
C LEU A 55 7.35 18.06 11.78
N ILE A 56 6.28 17.31 11.55
CA ILE A 56 4.94 17.61 12.05
C ILE A 56 4.56 16.53 13.05
N SER A 57 4.38 16.94 14.31
CA SER A 57 4.01 16.03 15.40
C SER A 57 2.61 15.43 15.20
N LEU A 58 2.35 14.27 15.81
CA LEU A 58 1.04 13.59 15.78
C LEU A 58 -0.10 14.47 16.33
N SER A 59 0.19 15.31 17.34
CA SER A 59 -0.79 16.24 17.90
C SER A 59 -1.21 17.33 16.91
N GLU A 60 -0.26 17.83 16.12
CA GLU A 60 -0.57 18.79 15.08
C GLU A 60 -1.31 18.15 13.89
N LEU A 61 -0.87 16.95 13.46
CA LEU A 61 -1.53 16.19 12.39
C LEU A 61 -3.01 15.92 12.68
N SER A 62 -3.33 15.53 13.91
CA SER A 62 -4.70 15.25 14.35
C SER A 62 -5.48 16.49 14.79
N GLY A 63 -4.79 17.60 15.09
CA GLY A 63 -5.39 18.79 15.71
C GLY A 63 -5.85 18.56 17.17
N LYS A 64 -5.35 17.51 17.82
CA LYS A 64 -5.74 17.07 19.17
C LYS A 64 -4.62 17.34 20.19
N PRO A 65 -4.93 17.48 21.49
CA PRO A 65 -3.90 17.55 22.51
C PRO A 65 -3.09 16.25 22.58
N GLN A 66 -1.84 16.33 23.08
CA GLN A 66 -0.93 15.18 23.18
C GLN A 66 -1.54 13.98 23.93
N SER A 67 -2.46 14.20 24.88
CA SER A 67 -3.14 13.13 25.62
C SER A 67 -4.14 12.32 24.80
N GLU A 68 -4.49 12.77 23.60
CA GLU A 68 -5.53 12.17 22.75
C GLU A 68 -4.99 11.72 21.38
N VAL A 69 -3.68 11.88 21.12
CA VAL A 69 -3.08 11.55 19.84
C VAL A 69 -3.19 10.05 19.54
N SER A 70 -3.20 9.76 18.25
CA SER A 70 -3.20 8.42 17.70
C SER A 70 -1.89 8.21 16.95
N LEU A 71 -1.48 6.95 16.82
CA LEU A 71 -0.25 6.61 16.11
C LEU A 71 -0.39 6.86 14.60
N GLY A 72 0.74 7.09 13.93
CA GLY A 72 0.80 7.21 12.47
C GLY A 72 0.89 5.86 11.77
N SER A 73 0.44 5.80 10.51
CA SER A 73 0.65 4.65 9.65
C SER A 73 1.01 5.05 8.22
N ASP A 74 0.28 4.63 7.20
CA ASP A 74 0.72 4.84 5.82
C ASP A 74 0.64 6.31 5.38
N ILE A 75 1.36 6.61 4.30
CA ILE A 75 1.54 7.95 3.75
C ILE A 75 1.45 7.90 2.24
N TRP A 76 0.70 8.85 1.67
CA TRP A 76 0.69 9.09 0.24
C TRP A 76 0.85 10.59 -0.04
N GLY A 77 0.87 10.95 -1.33
CA GLY A 77 0.94 12.33 -1.75
C GLY A 77 -0.01 12.67 -2.89
N TRP A 78 -0.26 13.96 -3.07
CA TRP A 78 -1.01 14.50 -4.19
C TRP A 78 -0.38 15.80 -4.67
N ASP A 79 0.01 15.82 -5.95
CA ASP A 79 0.32 17.04 -6.68
C ASP A 79 -0.99 17.61 -7.23
N ASP A 80 -1.41 18.77 -6.74
CA ASP A 80 -2.57 19.46 -7.27
C ASP A 80 -2.27 19.96 -8.70
N PRO A 81 -2.95 19.46 -9.74
CA PRO A 81 -2.65 19.84 -11.13
C PRO A 81 -3.03 21.28 -11.46
N GLU A 82 -3.85 21.95 -10.63
CA GLU A 82 -4.33 23.32 -10.87
C GLU A 82 -3.51 24.36 -10.09
N THR A 83 -3.23 24.12 -8.82
CA THR A 83 -2.48 25.09 -7.98
C THR A 83 -0.99 24.79 -7.90
N HIS A 84 -0.58 23.59 -8.32
CA HIS A 84 0.76 23.04 -8.08
C HIS A 84 1.14 22.93 -6.60
N SER A 85 0.13 22.97 -5.72
CA SER A 85 0.32 22.66 -4.31
C SER A 85 0.60 21.16 -4.15
N GLN A 86 1.51 20.83 -3.26
CA GLN A 86 1.83 19.45 -2.91
C GLN A 86 1.24 19.14 -1.54
N TYR A 87 0.52 18.02 -1.46
CA TYR A 87 -0.09 17.57 -0.21
C TYR A 87 0.47 16.22 0.21
N ALA A 88 0.87 16.12 1.47
CA ALA A 88 1.03 14.84 2.14
C ALA A 88 -0.33 14.39 2.69
N ILE A 89 -0.66 13.11 2.50
CA ILE A 89 -1.89 12.48 2.98
C ILE A 89 -1.49 11.40 3.98
N SER A 90 -1.49 11.77 5.26
CA SER A 90 -0.94 10.99 6.37
C SER A 90 -2.04 10.25 7.12
N CYS A 91 -1.97 8.93 7.20
CA CYS A 91 -2.88 8.15 8.03
C CYS A 91 -2.46 8.16 9.50
N LEU A 92 -3.46 8.26 10.36
CA LEU A 92 -3.39 8.04 11.80
C LEU A 92 -4.42 6.96 12.17
N GLU A 93 -4.28 6.31 13.34
CA GLU A 93 -5.21 5.23 13.72
C GLU A 93 -6.70 5.66 13.73
N ASP A 94 -6.95 6.96 13.93
CA ASP A 94 -8.28 7.55 14.04
C ASP A 94 -8.69 8.44 12.85
N GLY A 95 -7.93 8.46 11.76
CA GLY A 95 -8.29 9.23 10.57
C GLY A 95 -7.14 9.53 9.62
N THR A 96 -7.29 10.58 8.83
CA THR A 96 -6.33 10.99 7.80
C THR A 96 -6.12 12.49 7.83
N SER A 97 -4.87 12.90 7.90
CA SER A 97 -4.43 14.29 7.89
C SER A 97 -4.00 14.71 6.49
N PHE A 98 -4.43 15.89 6.05
CA PHE A 98 -4.03 16.51 4.79
C PHE A 98 -3.13 17.70 5.08
N VAL A 99 -1.88 17.62 4.65
CA VAL A 99 -0.84 18.59 4.96
C VAL A 99 -0.33 19.21 3.67
N ASP A 100 -0.44 20.53 3.53
CA ASP A 100 0.24 21.26 2.46
C ASP A 100 1.74 21.30 2.75
N VAL A 101 2.52 20.67 1.88
CA VAL A 101 3.99 20.56 1.93
C VAL A 101 4.68 21.33 0.81
N SER A 102 3.93 22.19 0.10
CA SER A 102 4.46 23.03 -0.99
C SER A 102 5.62 23.91 -0.52
N ASN A 103 5.60 24.34 0.75
CA ASN A 103 6.76 24.87 1.44
C ASN A 103 7.27 23.81 2.44
N PRO A 104 8.29 23.00 2.08
CA PRO A 104 8.74 21.89 2.92
C PRO A 104 9.41 22.33 4.23
N LEU A 105 9.83 23.60 4.36
CA LEU A 105 10.35 24.16 5.61
C LEU A 105 9.25 24.66 6.54
N ASN A 106 8.05 24.91 6.02
CA ASN A 106 6.92 25.41 6.79
C ASN A 106 5.60 24.77 6.32
N PRO A 107 5.44 23.45 6.48
CA PRO A 107 4.21 22.77 6.10
C PRO A 107 3.05 23.18 7.00
N THR A 108 1.83 23.05 6.46
CA THR A 108 0.59 23.42 7.15
C THR A 108 -0.40 22.27 7.11
N VAL A 109 -0.89 21.84 8.27
CA VAL A 109 -1.99 20.87 8.36
C VAL A 109 -3.30 21.58 8.01
N VAL A 110 -3.88 21.23 6.85
CA VAL A 110 -5.05 21.91 6.29
C VAL A 110 -6.35 21.31 6.82
N ALA A 111 -6.44 19.98 6.81
CA ALA A 111 -7.66 19.28 7.16
C ALA A 111 -7.38 17.94 7.84
N PHE A 112 -8.38 17.46 8.58
CA PHE A 112 -8.40 16.13 9.17
C PHE A 112 -9.72 15.45 8.84
N LEU A 113 -9.67 14.28 8.21
CA LEU A 113 -10.81 13.41 7.96
C LEU A 113 -10.84 12.32 9.04
N PRO A 114 -11.83 12.32 9.96
CA PRO A 114 -11.97 11.25 10.92
C PRO A 114 -12.24 9.90 10.25
N SER A 115 -11.76 8.83 10.88
CA SER A 115 -12.06 7.45 10.52
C SER A 115 -13.58 7.23 10.42
N ASN A 116 -14.01 6.39 9.48
CA ASN A 116 -15.44 6.05 9.33
C ASN A 116 -15.97 5.21 10.50
N VAL A 117 -15.08 4.66 11.33
CA VAL A 117 -15.39 3.86 12.52
C VAL A 117 -14.73 4.47 13.76
N PRO A 118 -15.30 4.27 14.96
CA PRO A 118 -14.76 4.84 16.20
C PRO A 118 -13.48 4.14 16.69
N ASP A 119 -13.24 2.91 16.23
CA ASP A 119 -12.06 2.13 16.62
C ASP A 119 -10.78 2.72 16.02
N ARG A 120 -9.71 2.71 16.82
CA ARG A 120 -8.36 3.06 16.37
C ARG A 120 -7.75 1.87 15.63
N ILE A 121 -7.48 2.04 14.35
CA ILE A 121 -6.97 0.98 13.47
C ILE A 121 -5.68 1.50 12.83
N ILE A 122 -4.54 0.90 13.18
CA ILE A 122 -3.25 1.35 12.69
C ILE A 122 -3.02 0.95 11.22
N TRP A 123 -3.44 -0.23 10.80
CA TRP A 123 -3.34 -0.67 9.41
C TRP A 123 -4.34 0.08 8.55
N ARG A 124 -3.84 1.13 7.89
CA ARG A 124 -4.57 1.99 6.97
C ARG A 124 -3.69 2.23 5.77
N ASP A 125 -4.32 2.41 4.63
CA ASP A 125 -3.63 2.72 3.38
C ASP A 125 -4.45 3.74 2.58
N ILE A 126 -3.76 4.53 1.75
CA ILE A 126 -4.32 5.51 0.84
C ILE A 126 -3.63 5.40 -0.51
N LYS A 127 -4.42 5.45 -1.58
CA LYS A 127 -3.91 5.86 -2.91
C LYS A 127 -4.78 6.97 -3.48
N VAL A 128 -4.20 7.70 -4.42
CA VAL A 128 -4.87 8.80 -5.12
C VAL A 128 -5.07 8.42 -6.57
N TYR A 129 -6.24 8.76 -7.11
CA TYR A 129 -6.49 8.69 -8.55
C TYR A 129 -7.15 9.99 -9.01
N LYS A 130 -6.51 10.67 -9.96
CA LYS A 130 -6.85 12.05 -10.34
C LYS A 130 -6.75 12.96 -9.11
N ASN A 131 -7.85 13.56 -8.68
CA ASN A 131 -7.90 14.42 -7.48
C ASN A 131 -8.68 13.77 -6.34
N ILE A 132 -8.82 12.44 -6.34
CA ILE A 132 -9.62 11.73 -5.35
C ILE A 132 -8.73 10.77 -4.57
N ALA A 133 -8.77 10.87 -3.24
CA ALA A 133 -8.13 9.91 -2.33
C ALA A 133 -9.09 8.78 -1.98
N PHE A 134 -8.56 7.55 -1.97
CA PHE A 134 -9.24 6.32 -1.56
C PHE A 134 -8.53 5.80 -0.31
N ILE A 135 -9.22 5.81 0.83
CA ILE A 135 -8.65 5.58 2.16
C ILE A 135 -9.34 4.37 2.79
N ILE A 136 -8.56 3.36 3.18
CA ILE A 136 -9.04 2.12 3.80
C ILE A 136 -8.49 1.93 5.21
N ALA A 137 -9.04 0.96 5.93
CA ALA A 137 -8.50 0.45 7.18
C ALA A 137 -8.78 -1.06 7.29
N ASP A 138 -7.85 -1.81 7.88
CA ASP A 138 -7.98 -3.24 8.11
C ASP A 138 -8.76 -3.52 9.40
N ASP A 139 -10.05 -3.17 9.39
CA ASP A 139 -10.93 -3.49 10.49
C ASP A 139 -11.43 -4.94 10.40
N THR A 140 -11.55 -5.60 11.56
CA THR A 140 -12.08 -6.97 11.66
C THR A 140 -13.57 -7.02 11.98
N SER A 141 -14.25 -5.86 11.98
CA SER A 141 -15.62 -5.73 12.44
C SER A 141 -16.62 -6.03 11.32
N SER A 142 -17.36 -7.14 11.46
CA SER A 142 -18.40 -7.51 10.49
C SER A 142 -19.68 -6.66 10.57
N SER A 143 -19.84 -5.83 11.60
CA SER A 143 -21.08 -5.06 11.85
C SER A 143 -20.91 -3.54 11.80
N ASN A 144 -19.68 -3.06 11.86
CA ASN A 144 -19.34 -1.64 11.79
C ASN A 144 -17.95 -1.52 11.15
N SER A 145 -17.92 -1.65 9.83
CA SER A 145 -16.67 -1.64 9.07
C SER A 145 -16.35 -0.26 8.51
N HIS A 146 -15.05 0.03 8.44
CA HIS A 146 -14.50 1.22 7.82
C HIS A 146 -14.92 1.35 6.36
N GLY A 147 -14.88 0.25 5.60
CA GLY A 147 -14.99 0.28 4.15
C GLY A 147 -13.89 1.13 3.52
N MET A 148 -14.21 1.84 2.44
CA MET A 148 -13.28 2.77 1.79
C MET A 148 -13.87 4.18 1.75
N GLN A 149 -13.26 5.08 2.50
CA GLN A 149 -13.58 6.52 2.44
C GLN A 149 -13.01 7.10 1.14
N ILE A 150 -13.83 7.83 0.41
CA ILE A 150 -13.48 8.50 -0.84
C ILE A 150 -13.57 9.99 -0.59
N PHE A 151 -12.49 10.73 -0.85
CA PHE A 151 -12.38 12.14 -0.55
C PHE A 151 -11.90 12.95 -1.75
N ASP A 152 -12.64 14.01 -2.10
CA ASP A 152 -12.25 14.97 -3.12
C ASP A 152 -11.20 15.96 -2.59
N LEU A 153 -9.97 15.79 -3.04
CA LEU A 153 -8.81 16.59 -2.62
C LEU A 153 -8.90 18.03 -3.11
N THR A 154 -9.64 18.32 -4.18
CA THR A 154 -9.80 19.70 -4.68
C THR A 154 -10.52 20.61 -3.68
N SER A 155 -11.30 20.01 -2.76
CA SER A 155 -11.97 20.74 -1.68
C SER A 155 -10.97 21.44 -0.74
N LEU A 156 -9.74 20.92 -0.61
CA LEU A 156 -8.68 21.46 0.25
C LEU A 156 -8.28 22.89 -0.16
N ARG A 157 -8.35 23.23 -1.45
CA ARG A 157 -8.01 24.55 -2.00
C ARG A 157 -8.81 25.70 -1.38
N SER A 158 -10.03 25.40 -0.93
CA SER A 158 -10.96 26.36 -0.37
C SER A 158 -10.84 26.53 1.15
N ILE A 159 -10.00 25.71 1.80
CA ILE A 159 -9.84 25.73 3.25
C ILE A 159 -8.78 26.77 3.61
N PRO A 160 -9.11 27.82 4.39
CA PRO A 160 -8.14 28.81 4.80
C PRO A 160 -7.16 28.21 5.81
N ASN A 161 -5.90 28.64 5.74
CA ASN A 161 -4.89 28.27 6.74
C ASN A 161 -5.33 28.73 8.13
N ALA A 162 -5.24 27.81 9.10
CA ALA A 162 -5.61 28.04 10.48
C ALA A 162 -4.65 27.32 11.43
N ASN A 163 -4.70 27.65 12.73
CA ASN A 163 -3.85 27.03 13.75
C ASN A 163 -4.25 25.58 14.09
N ARG A 164 -5.40 25.12 13.58
CA ARG A 164 -5.88 23.74 13.73
C ARG A 164 -6.45 23.27 12.40
N PRO A 165 -6.28 21.98 12.05
CA PRO A 165 -6.87 21.43 10.84
C PRO A 165 -8.39 21.54 10.87
N LYS A 166 -9.00 21.83 9.72
CA LYS A 166 -10.45 21.77 9.56
C LYS A 166 -10.88 20.30 9.56
N VAL A 167 -11.81 19.94 10.43
CA VAL A 167 -12.45 18.61 10.36
C VAL A 167 -13.33 18.56 9.12
N VAL A 168 -13.11 17.57 8.27
CA VAL A 168 -13.85 17.33 7.01
C VAL A 168 -14.54 15.98 7.02
N ASN A 169 -15.47 15.77 6.09
CA ASN A 169 -16.17 14.50 5.91
C ASN A 169 -15.76 13.87 4.56
N ALA A 170 -15.83 12.54 4.48
CA ALA A 170 -15.67 11.83 3.22
C ALA A 170 -16.74 12.29 2.21
N SER A 171 -16.39 12.33 0.94
CA SER A 171 -17.32 12.61 -0.16
C SER A 171 -18.28 11.44 -0.40
N LEU A 172 -17.77 10.21 -0.21
CA LEU A 172 -18.51 8.96 -0.29
C LEU A 172 -17.82 7.91 0.59
N VAL A 173 -18.55 6.88 1.02
CA VAL A 173 -17.97 5.66 1.59
C VAL A 173 -18.42 4.48 0.74
N TYR A 174 -17.46 3.75 0.17
CA TYR A 174 -17.72 2.49 -0.53
C TYR A 174 -17.77 1.34 0.48
N THR A 175 -18.81 0.52 0.39
CA THR A 175 -19.18 -0.47 1.42
C THR A 175 -19.36 -1.88 0.88
N GLU A 176 -18.94 -2.16 -0.36
CA GLU A 176 -19.06 -3.52 -0.93
C GLU A 176 -17.96 -4.48 -0.44
N PHE A 177 -17.03 -4.00 0.38
CA PHE A 177 -16.17 -4.81 1.25
C PHE A 177 -16.15 -4.23 2.66
N GLY A 178 -15.77 -5.07 3.64
CA GLY A 178 -15.56 -4.67 5.03
C GLY A 178 -14.18 -4.01 5.24
N GLY A 179 -13.36 -4.55 6.16
CA GLY A 179 -11.96 -4.15 6.25
C GLY A 179 -11.20 -4.49 4.96
N CYS A 180 -10.16 -3.72 4.68
CA CYS A 180 -9.22 -3.93 3.57
C CYS A 180 -7.80 -3.59 4.08
N HIS A 181 -6.81 -4.40 3.74
CA HIS A 181 -5.45 -4.26 4.26
C HIS A 181 -4.64 -3.23 3.47
N ASN A 182 -4.63 -3.37 2.15
CA ASN A 182 -3.86 -2.52 1.24
C ASN A 182 -4.67 -2.30 -0.06
N LEU A 183 -4.31 -1.26 -0.81
CA LEU A 183 -4.87 -1.01 -2.12
C LEU A 183 -3.84 -0.49 -3.11
N HIS A 184 -4.00 -0.89 -4.36
CA HIS A 184 -3.25 -0.37 -5.51
C HIS A 184 -4.21 0.19 -6.55
N ILE A 185 -3.80 1.24 -7.26
CA ILE A 185 -4.54 1.79 -8.40
C ILE A 185 -3.65 1.79 -9.62
N THR A 186 -4.09 1.15 -10.70
CA THR A 186 -3.48 1.31 -12.02
C THR A 186 -4.12 2.53 -12.68
N GLU A 187 -3.46 3.69 -12.57
CA GLU A 187 -4.01 4.97 -12.99
C GLU A 187 -4.35 5.01 -14.50
N GLU A 188 -3.56 4.33 -15.32
CA GLU A 188 -3.77 4.29 -16.78
C GLU A 188 -5.11 3.66 -17.16
N THR A 189 -5.58 2.69 -16.37
CA THR A 189 -6.83 1.96 -16.62
C THR A 189 -7.97 2.41 -15.72
N GLY A 190 -7.66 3.04 -14.58
CA GLY A 190 -8.63 3.46 -13.59
C GLY A 190 -9.27 2.28 -12.84
N TYR A 191 -8.50 1.21 -12.62
CA TYR A 191 -8.90 0.10 -11.76
C TYR A 191 -8.15 0.18 -10.42
N LEU A 192 -8.92 0.08 -9.34
CA LEU A 192 -8.45 -0.06 -7.97
C LEU A 192 -8.55 -1.52 -7.55
N TYR A 193 -7.53 -2.01 -6.89
CA TYR A 193 -7.44 -3.37 -6.35
C TYR A 193 -7.31 -3.26 -4.83
N CYS A 194 -8.34 -3.68 -4.11
CA CYS A 194 -8.30 -3.80 -2.65
C CYS A 194 -7.95 -5.26 -2.30
N VAL A 195 -6.99 -5.45 -1.41
CA VAL A 195 -6.49 -6.76 -0.98
C VAL A 195 -6.55 -6.91 0.53
N GLY A 196 -6.47 -8.15 1.00
CA GLY A 196 -6.64 -8.50 2.41
C GLY A 196 -8.05 -8.24 2.93
N SER A 197 -9.03 -8.05 2.03
CA SER A 197 -10.38 -7.69 2.43
C SER A 197 -11.21 -8.87 2.95
N THR A 198 -12.35 -8.57 3.56
CA THR A 198 -13.37 -9.57 3.95
C THR A 198 -14.08 -10.25 2.76
N THR A 199 -13.80 -9.80 1.53
CA THR A 199 -14.33 -10.38 0.29
C THR A 199 -13.19 -11.06 -0.49
N CYS A 200 -13.52 -11.78 -1.57
CA CYS A 200 -12.50 -12.39 -2.43
C CYS A 200 -11.51 -13.33 -1.72
N LEU A 201 -11.89 -13.91 -0.57
CA LEU A 201 -11.01 -14.71 0.29
C LEU A 201 -9.72 -13.96 0.71
N GLY A 202 -9.75 -12.62 0.77
CA GLY A 202 -8.58 -11.79 1.00
C GLY A 202 -7.73 -11.49 -0.24
N GLY A 203 -8.09 -12.03 -1.41
CA GLY A 203 -7.44 -11.73 -2.68
C GLY A 203 -7.88 -10.38 -3.26
N LEU A 204 -7.81 -10.24 -4.58
CA LEU A 204 -8.05 -8.96 -5.27
C LEU A 204 -9.56 -8.71 -5.41
N HIS A 205 -10.09 -7.74 -4.66
CA HIS A 205 -11.37 -7.11 -4.91
C HIS A 205 -11.19 -5.94 -5.89
N ILE A 206 -11.75 -6.04 -7.09
CA ILE A 206 -11.46 -5.11 -8.18
C ILE A 206 -12.60 -4.12 -8.38
N VAL A 207 -12.26 -2.84 -8.33
CA VAL A 207 -13.20 -1.71 -8.44
C VAL A 207 -12.81 -0.84 -9.63
N ASN A 208 -13.77 -0.54 -10.51
CA ASN A 208 -13.61 0.51 -11.51
C ASN A 208 -13.83 1.89 -10.85
N VAL A 209 -12.81 2.75 -10.92
CA VAL A 209 -12.79 4.10 -10.35
C VAL A 209 -12.63 5.19 -11.41
N GLN A 210 -12.83 4.88 -12.70
CA GLN A 210 -12.76 5.85 -13.79
C GLN A 210 -13.70 7.06 -13.57
N ASN A 211 -14.87 6.79 -12.98
CA ASN A 211 -15.70 7.78 -12.29
C ASN A 211 -15.50 7.63 -10.77
N PRO A 212 -14.58 8.40 -10.16
CA PRO A 212 -14.07 8.09 -8.82
C PRO A 212 -15.09 8.34 -7.70
N LEU A 213 -16.12 9.16 -7.94
CA LEU A 213 -17.25 9.35 -7.01
C LEU A 213 -18.40 8.37 -7.24
N LYS A 214 -18.21 7.41 -8.14
CA LYS A 214 -19.14 6.30 -8.39
C LYS A 214 -18.36 5.01 -8.66
N PRO A 215 -17.59 4.52 -7.67
CA PRO A 215 -16.87 3.26 -7.77
C PRO A 215 -17.84 2.10 -8.07
N LEU A 216 -17.39 1.13 -8.85
CA LEU A 216 -18.16 -0.05 -9.21
C LEU A 216 -17.31 -1.31 -9.06
N PHE A 217 -17.76 -2.28 -8.28
CA PHE A 217 -17.16 -3.61 -8.29
C PHE A 217 -17.28 -4.26 -9.67
N VAL A 218 -16.17 -4.77 -10.19
CA VAL A 218 -16.11 -5.37 -11.55
C VAL A 218 -15.59 -6.79 -11.59
N GLY A 219 -14.96 -7.28 -10.52
CA GLY A 219 -14.35 -8.60 -10.55
C GLY A 219 -13.59 -8.93 -9.28
N CYS A 220 -13.21 -10.20 -9.19
CA CYS A 220 -12.60 -10.77 -8.02
C CYS A 220 -11.58 -11.82 -8.46
N PHE A 221 -10.43 -11.87 -7.79
CA PHE A 221 -9.49 -12.97 -7.92
C PHE A 221 -9.16 -13.55 -6.54
N SER A 222 -9.29 -14.86 -6.40
CA SER A 222 -9.15 -15.57 -5.12
C SER A 222 -8.37 -16.87 -5.22
N ASP A 223 -7.79 -17.19 -6.39
CA ASP A 223 -7.21 -18.50 -6.66
C ASP A 223 -5.98 -18.81 -5.77
N ASP A 224 -5.30 -17.77 -5.28
CA ASP A 224 -4.20 -17.89 -4.32
C ASP A 224 -4.58 -17.54 -2.86
N GLY A 225 -5.85 -17.21 -2.61
CA GLY A 225 -6.32 -16.80 -1.28
C GLY A 225 -5.90 -15.38 -0.90
N TYR A 226 -5.37 -15.22 0.33
CA TYR A 226 -5.06 -13.91 0.92
C TYR A 226 -3.90 -13.23 0.18
N THR A 227 -4.07 -11.96 -0.13
CA THR A 227 -3.03 -11.06 -0.64
C THR A 227 -2.83 -9.94 0.37
N HIS A 228 -1.58 -9.71 0.77
CA HIS A 228 -1.23 -8.69 1.76
C HIS A 228 -1.03 -7.32 1.11
N ASP A 229 -0.20 -7.29 0.06
CA ASP A 229 0.09 -6.11 -0.75
C ASP A 229 0.20 -6.51 -2.23
N LEU A 230 0.14 -5.53 -3.14
CA LEU A 230 0.34 -5.75 -4.57
C LEU A 230 0.78 -4.49 -5.31
N GLN A 231 1.41 -4.69 -6.46
CA GLN A 231 1.59 -3.66 -7.47
C GLN A 231 1.06 -4.14 -8.81
N CYS A 232 0.16 -3.36 -9.44
CA CYS A 232 -0.37 -3.66 -10.77
C CYS A 232 0.07 -2.61 -11.80
N VAL A 233 0.61 -3.06 -12.93
CA VAL A 233 1.13 -2.18 -13.98
C VAL A 233 0.66 -2.60 -15.36
N ILE A 234 0.66 -1.65 -16.30
CA ILE A 234 0.74 -2.01 -17.72
C ILE A 234 2.17 -2.48 -17.99
N TYR A 235 2.33 -3.79 -18.19
CA TYR A 235 3.63 -4.43 -18.20
C TYR A 235 4.44 -4.06 -19.46
N HIS A 236 5.72 -3.72 -19.27
CA HIS A 236 6.60 -3.22 -20.32
C HIS A 236 8.01 -3.85 -20.27
N GLY A 237 8.13 -4.99 -19.58
CA GLY A 237 9.41 -5.63 -19.31
C GLY A 237 9.90 -6.62 -20.38
N PHE A 238 10.65 -7.62 -19.93
CA PHE A 238 11.30 -8.62 -20.78
C PHE A 238 10.32 -9.57 -21.45
N ASP A 239 9.30 -10.03 -20.72
CA ASP A 239 8.40 -11.06 -21.22
C ASP A 239 7.45 -10.51 -22.28
N LYS A 240 7.79 -10.74 -23.55
CA LYS A 240 7.04 -10.18 -24.69
C LYS A 240 5.66 -10.81 -24.88
N GLU A 241 5.37 -11.95 -24.26
CA GLU A 241 4.02 -12.53 -24.26
C GLU A 241 3.02 -11.58 -23.57
N TYR A 242 3.46 -10.89 -22.52
CA TYR A 242 2.64 -10.05 -21.65
C TYR A 242 2.84 -8.55 -21.84
N PHE A 243 3.64 -8.13 -22.81
CA PHE A 243 3.89 -6.71 -23.05
C PHE A 243 2.59 -5.96 -23.40
N GLY A 244 2.27 -4.92 -22.62
CA GLY A 244 1.03 -4.14 -22.73
C GLY A 244 -0.17 -4.75 -22.01
N SER A 245 -0.01 -5.90 -21.35
CA SER A 245 -1.02 -6.50 -20.47
C SER A 245 -1.01 -5.84 -19.11
N GLU A 246 -2.15 -5.79 -18.44
CA GLU A 246 -2.23 -5.34 -17.05
C GLU A 246 -1.91 -6.51 -16.13
N ILE A 247 -0.75 -6.43 -15.46
CA ILE A 247 -0.21 -7.51 -14.64
C ILE A 247 -0.11 -7.03 -13.20
N CYS A 248 -0.64 -7.82 -12.26
CA CYS A 248 -0.48 -7.62 -10.84
C CYS A 248 0.60 -8.56 -10.28
N PHE A 249 1.48 -8.00 -9.46
CA PHE A 249 2.48 -8.69 -8.65
C PHE A 249 2.00 -8.60 -7.21
N ALA A 250 1.54 -9.71 -6.66
CA ALA A 250 0.93 -9.83 -5.35
C ALA A 250 1.92 -10.49 -4.36
N PHE A 251 1.97 -9.94 -3.16
CA PHE A 251 2.84 -10.37 -2.07
C PHE A 251 1.97 -11.07 -1.02
N ASN A 252 1.98 -12.41 -1.04
CA ASN A 252 0.92 -13.23 -0.44
C ASN A 252 1.40 -13.96 0.82
N GLU A 253 2.17 -13.29 1.69
CA GLU A 253 2.75 -13.80 2.95
C GLU A 253 3.76 -14.96 2.78
N ASN A 254 3.71 -15.73 1.69
CA ASN A 254 4.54 -16.92 1.47
C ASN A 254 5.06 -17.07 0.03
N THR A 255 4.56 -16.25 -0.88
CA THR A 255 4.83 -16.33 -2.32
C THR A 255 4.77 -14.97 -2.97
N LEU A 256 5.57 -14.80 -4.03
CA LEU A 256 5.35 -13.82 -5.08
C LEU A 256 4.39 -14.42 -6.11
N THR A 257 3.22 -13.82 -6.24
CA THR A 257 2.17 -14.28 -7.15
C THR A 257 1.96 -13.28 -8.27
N ILE A 258 2.00 -13.76 -9.52
CA ILE A 258 1.90 -12.93 -10.72
C ILE A 258 0.61 -13.27 -11.44
N ILE A 259 -0.21 -12.26 -11.70
CA ILE A 259 -1.60 -12.40 -12.16
C ILE A 259 -1.80 -11.50 -13.39
N ASP A 260 -2.31 -12.07 -14.48
CA ASP A 260 -2.81 -11.28 -15.60
C ASP A 260 -4.26 -10.88 -15.34
N VAL A 261 -4.46 -9.59 -15.12
CA VAL A 261 -5.77 -8.97 -14.84
C VAL A 261 -6.29 -8.18 -16.04
N SER A 262 -5.71 -8.33 -17.23
CA SER A 262 -6.09 -7.55 -18.42
C SER A 262 -7.57 -7.68 -18.76
N GLN A 263 -8.12 -8.88 -18.60
CA GLN A 263 -9.55 -9.16 -18.75
C GLN A 263 -10.14 -9.43 -17.37
N LYS A 264 -10.84 -8.45 -16.78
CA LYS A 264 -11.40 -8.54 -15.42
C LYS A 264 -12.41 -9.69 -15.23
N SER A 265 -12.98 -10.20 -16.32
CA SER A 265 -13.87 -11.36 -16.35
C SER A 265 -13.17 -12.70 -16.55
N ASP A 266 -11.88 -12.72 -16.89
CA ASP A 266 -11.04 -13.90 -17.18
C ASP A 266 -9.62 -13.66 -16.67
N ILE A 267 -9.49 -13.53 -15.34
CA ILE A 267 -8.23 -13.28 -14.66
C ILE A 267 -7.41 -14.57 -14.60
N LYS A 268 -6.10 -14.48 -14.86
CA LYS A 268 -5.23 -15.65 -14.98
C LYS A 268 -4.08 -15.59 -14.00
N LEU A 269 -3.98 -16.59 -13.12
CA LEU A 269 -2.77 -16.86 -12.37
C LEU A 269 -1.65 -17.28 -13.33
N LEU A 270 -0.58 -16.50 -13.42
CA LEU A 270 0.59 -16.81 -14.26
C LEU A 270 1.64 -17.58 -13.49
N SER A 271 1.91 -17.15 -12.25
CA SER A 271 2.88 -17.78 -11.37
C SER A 271 2.49 -17.62 -9.90
N ARG A 272 2.90 -18.61 -9.10
CA ARG A 272 2.88 -18.59 -7.65
C ARG A 272 4.22 -19.15 -7.18
N THR A 273 5.17 -18.27 -6.88
CA THR A 273 6.57 -18.65 -6.65
C THR A 273 6.99 -18.34 -5.22
N SER A 274 7.40 -19.37 -4.49
CA SER A 274 8.02 -19.22 -3.15
C SER A 274 9.54 -19.17 -3.27
N TYR A 275 10.22 -18.96 -2.14
CA TYR A 275 11.67 -18.89 -2.03
C TYR A 275 12.12 -19.47 -0.70
N ASP A 276 13.41 -19.80 -0.61
CA ASP A 276 14.00 -20.40 0.58
C ASP A 276 13.88 -19.46 1.79
N ARG A 277 13.30 -19.97 2.89
CA ARG A 277 13.08 -19.25 4.15
C ARG A 277 12.17 -18.03 4.03
N SER A 278 11.16 -18.12 3.17
CA SER A 278 10.03 -17.18 3.20
C SER A 278 9.31 -17.28 4.55
N GLU A 279 9.12 -16.15 5.22
CA GLU A 279 8.38 -16.06 6.50
C GLU A 279 7.11 -15.21 6.36
N TYR A 280 7.23 -14.01 5.80
CA TYR A 280 6.13 -13.10 5.50
C TYR A 280 6.44 -12.24 4.27
N THR A 281 6.21 -12.78 3.07
CA THR A 281 6.32 -12.02 1.80
C THR A 281 5.38 -10.81 1.83
N HIS A 282 5.94 -9.64 2.12
CA HIS A 282 5.19 -8.49 2.61
C HIS A 282 4.82 -7.54 1.47
N GLN A 283 5.81 -6.97 0.81
CA GLN A 283 5.61 -5.96 -0.22
C GLN A 283 6.77 -5.97 -1.21
N GLY A 284 6.60 -5.24 -2.31
CA GLY A 284 7.67 -5.01 -3.26
C GLY A 284 7.28 -4.00 -4.33
N TRP A 285 8.26 -3.65 -5.14
CA TRP A 285 8.09 -2.68 -6.21
C TRP A 285 8.94 -3.04 -7.43
N LEU A 286 8.38 -2.84 -8.61
CA LEU A 286 9.03 -3.03 -9.89
C LEU A 286 10.01 -1.90 -10.18
N THR A 287 11.12 -2.23 -10.84
CA THR A 287 11.92 -1.21 -11.51
C THR A 287 11.12 -0.55 -12.63
N GLU A 288 11.40 0.70 -12.97
CA GLU A 288 10.68 1.49 -14.00
C GLU A 288 10.52 0.79 -15.37
N ASN A 289 11.46 -0.10 -15.70
CA ASN A 289 11.43 -0.88 -16.94
C ASN A 289 10.73 -2.24 -16.81
N HIS A 290 10.14 -2.55 -15.65
CA HIS A 290 9.44 -3.80 -15.32
C HIS A 290 10.27 -5.07 -15.53
N MET A 291 11.61 -4.96 -15.46
CA MET A 291 12.55 -6.06 -15.69
C MET A 291 12.94 -6.78 -14.40
N PHE A 292 12.95 -6.05 -13.28
CA PHE A 292 13.26 -6.57 -11.96
C PHE A 292 12.20 -6.12 -10.97
N LEU A 293 12.13 -6.86 -9.87
CA LEU A 293 11.29 -6.55 -8.73
C LEU A 293 12.14 -6.63 -7.46
N LEU A 294 12.03 -5.61 -6.62
CA LEU A 294 12.56 -5.65 -5.25
C LEU A 294 11.43 -6.04 -4.31
N MET A 295 11.73 -6.88 -3.33
CA MET A 295 10.73 -7.45 -2.41
C MET A 295 11.30 -7.57 -1.00
N GLY A 296 10.47 -7.26 0.00
CA GLY A 296 10.77 -7.45 1.43
C GLY A 296 10.07 -8.66 2.05
N ASP A 297 10.57 -9.10 3.20
CA ASP A 297 10.02 -10.21 3.99
C ASP A 297 10.01 -9.83 5.49
N GLU A 298 8.90 -9.25 5.94
CA GLU A 298 8.79 -8.48 7.20
C GLU A 298 9.02 -9.33 8.48
N LEU A 299 9.04 -10.66 8.38
CA LEU A 299 9.29 -11.53 9.54
C LEU A 299 10.60 -12.30 9.46
N ASP A 300 11.41 -12.12 8.42
CA ASP A 300 12.63 -12.91 8.26
C ASP A 300 13.69 -12.56 9.32
N GLU A 301 13.66 -11.36 9.92
CA GLU A 301 14.51 -10.95 11.05
C GLU A 301 14.07 -11.54 12.40
N ILE A 302 12.77 -11.80 12.57
CA ILE A 302 12.21 -12.34 13.83
C ILE A 302 12.21 -13.87 13.81
N LEU A 303 11.68 -14.46 12.73
CA LEU A 303 11.41 -15.89 12.62
C LEU A 303 12.45 -16.63 11.79
N GLY A 304 13.12 -15.92 10.88
CA GLY A 304 14.07 -16.52 9.96
C GLY A 304 15.41 -16.86 10.62
N THR A 305 16.29 -17.46 9.81
CA THR A 305 17.69 -17.73 10.19
C THR A 305 18.64 -16.64 9.71
N ASN A 306 18.15 -15.42 9.45
CA ASN A 306 19.04 -14.32 9.11
C ASN A 306 19.75 -13.83 10.39
N ASP A 307 20.75 -12.97 10.26
CA ASP A 307 21.51 -12.46 11.40
C ASP A 307 20.84 -11.23 12.05
N GLY A 308 19.52 -11.10 11.89
CA GLY A 308 18.70 -10.00 12.37
C GLY A 308 18.75 -8.74 11.49
N ARG A 309 19.47 -8.77 10.36
CA ARG A 309 19.60 -7.64 9.44
C ARG A 309 18.62 -7.76 8.27
N ALA A 310 17.91 -6.67 8.01
CA ALA A 310 16.98 -6.56 6.89
C ALA A 310 17.58 -6.96 5.55
N LYS A 311 16.75 -7.59 4.72
CA LYS A 311 17.10 -8.02 3.37
C LYS A 311 16.08 -7.59 2.35
N THR A 312 16.57 -7.12 1.22
CA THR A 312 15.76 -6.89 0.04
C THR A 312 16.10 -7.91 -1.03
N PHE A 313 15.12 -8.74 -1.40
CA PHE A 313 15.24 -9.77 -2.42
C PHE A 313 15.13 -9.17 -3.82
N ILE A 314 15.93 -9.67 -4.76
CA ILE A 314 16.00 -9.19 -6.14
C ILE A 314 15.48 -10.28 -7.07
N TRP A 315 14.35 -10.01 -7.71
CA TRP A 315 13.70 -10.94 -8.65
C TRP A 315 13.90 -10.49 -10.09
N SER A 316 14.29 -11.43 -10.95
CA SER A 316 14.28 -11.27 -12.41
C SER A 316 12.92 -11.67 -12.97
N LEU A 317 12.39 -10.82 -13.85
CA LEU A 317 11.11 -11.00 -14.54
C LEU A 317 11.30 -11.30 -16.04
N GLU A 318 12.36 -12.02 -16.40
CA GLU A 318 12.58 -12.51 -17.77
C GLU A 318 11.41 -13.35 -18.29
N ARG A 319 10.74 -14.11 -17.40
CA ARG A 319 9.51 -14.86 -17.67
C ARG A 319 8.54 -14.68 -16.51
N LEU A 320 7.34 -14.15 -16.77
CA LEU A 320 6.34 -13.91 -15.72
C LEU A 320 5.74 -15.20 -15.15
N LYS A 321 5.75 -16.30 -15.93
CA LYS A 321 5.34 -17.64 -15.45
C LYS A 321 6.39 -18.35 -14.60
N GLU A 322 7.60 -17.80 -14.54
CA GLU A 322 8.74 -18.41 -13.83
C GLU A 322 9.70 -17.30 -13.36
N PRO A 323 9.24 -16.39 -12.47
CA PRO A 323 10.10 -15.35 -11.91
C PRO A 323 11.23 -15.99 -11.10
N LYS A 324 12.42 -15.38 -11.12
CA LYS A 324 13.62 -15.96 -10.50
C LYS A 324 14.21 -15.05 -9.46
N LEU A 325 14.37 -15.54 -8.23
CA LEU A 325 15.20 -14.89 -7.23
C LEU A 325 16.67 -15.00 -7.66
N ILE A 326 17.30 -13.86 -7.97
CA ILE A 326 18.68 -13.81 -8.49
C ILE A 326 19.69 -13.34 -7.45
N GLY A 327 19.24 -12.68 -6.37
CA GLY A 327 20.10 -12.20 -5.31
C GLY A 327 19.33 -11.47 -4.23
N ASN A 328 20.06 -10.87 -3.29
CA ASN A 328 19.51 -9.96 -2.27
C ASN A 328 20.55 -8.90 -1.92
N PHE A 329 20.08 -7.78 -1.38
CA PHE A 329 20.88 -6.81 -0.65
C PHE A 329 20.58 -6.95 0.83
N GLN A 330 21.62 -6.86 1.67
CA GLN A 330 21.49 -6.95 3.11
C GLN A 330 21.94 -5.62 3.74
N PHE A 331 21.08 -5.03 4.56
CA PHE A 331 21.36 -3.79 5.26
C PHE A 331 22.43 -3.99 6.35
N SER A 332 23.00 -2.87 6.82
CA SER A 332 23.95 -2.90 7.93
C SER A 332 23.27 -2.92 9.30
N THR A 333 22.01 -2.49 9.38
CA THR A 333 21.22 -2.38 10.61
C THR A 333 20.39 -3.63 10.89
N THR A 334 20.05 -3.82 12.16
CA THR A 334 19.25 -4.94 12.67
C THR A 334 17.79 -4.54 12.89
N SER A 335 17.14 -4.01 11.86
CA SER A 335 15.73 -3.60 11.89
C SER A 335 14.92 -4.43 10.90
N ILE A 336 13.61 -4.48 11.11
CA ILE A 336 12.63 -5.09 10.20
C ILE A 336 12.49 -4.21 8.96
N ASP A 337 12.43 -4.82 7.77
CA ASP A 337 12.04 -4.14 6.54
C ASP A 337 10.51 -4.05 6.38
N HIS A 338 10.01 -2.96 5.82
CA HIS A 338 8.57 -2.77 5.63
C HIS A 338 8.29 -2.32 4.19
N ASN A 339 7.82 -1.10 3.96
CA ASN A 339 7.48 -0.60 2.62
C ASN A 339 8.71 -0.12 1.84
N LEU A 340 8.76 -0.43 0.54
CA LEU A 340 9.73 0.11 -0.40
C LEU A 340 9.06 0.63 -1.66
N TYR A 341 9.60 1.70 -2.22
CA TYR A 341 9.15 2.28 -3.48
C TYR A 341 10.34 2.63 -4.35
N ILE A 342 10.21 2.43 -5.66
CA ILE A 342 11.26 2.80 -6.62
C ILE A 342 10.85 4.08 -7.35
N VAL A 343 11.81 5.01 -7.44
CA VAL A 343 11.71 6.19 -8.31
C VAL A 343 12.98 6.25 -9.14
N ASP A 344 12.83 6.12 -10.45
CA ASP A 344 13.95 6.04 -11.40
C ASP A 344 14.93 4.90 -11.03
N ASP A 345 16.18 5.23 -10.70
CA ASP A 345 17.23 4.26 -10.36
C ASP A 345 17.53 4.23 -8.84
N LEU A 346 16.56 4.66 -8.01
CA LEU A 346 16.65 4.66 -6.54
C LEU A 346 15.50 3.86 -5.92
N SER A 347 15.80 3.10 -4.87
CA SER A 347 14.80 2.44 -4.01
C SER A 347 14.79 3.10 -2.64
N PHE A 348 13.60 3.46 -2.15
CA PHE A 348 13.36 4.14 -0.88
C PHE A 348 12.63 3.17 0.04
N HIS A 349 13.23 2.88 1.20
CA HIS A 349 12.75 1.88 2.14
C HIS A 349 12.40 2.56 3.46
N ALA A 350 11.22 2.27 4.00
CA ALA A 350 10.89 2.51 5.40
C ALA A 350 11.17 1.22 6.17
N ASN A 351 12.29 1.18 6.89
CA ASN A 351 12.69 0.02 7.68
C ASN A 351 12.48 0.31 9.16
N PHE A 352 11.23 0.39 9.61
CA PHE A 352 10.85 0.59 11.02
C PHE A 352 11.84 1.45 11.82
N GLU A 353 12.55 0.86 12.79
CA GLU A 353 13.44 1.58 13.69
C GLU A 353 14.67 2.16 12.98
N ALA A 354 15.10 1.53 11.88
CA ALA A 354 16.16 2.04 11.03
C ALA A 354 15.73 3.21 10.14
N GLY A 355 14.46 3.62 10.14
CA GLY A 355 13.98 4.79 9.42
C GLY A 355 14.04 4.67 7.89
N LEU A 356 14.28 5.80 7.21
CA LEU A 356 14.38 5.87 5.75
C LEU A 356 15.76 5.42 5.29
N ARG A 357 15.81 4.38 4.43
CA ARG A 357 17.03 3.93 3.75
C ARG A 357 16.89 4.11 2.24
N ILE A 358 17.93 4.60 1.57
CA ILE A 358 17.90 4.87 0.13
C ILE A 358 19.02 4.08 -0.55
N LEU A 359 18.61 3.14 -1.41
CA LEU A 359 19.49 2.31 -2.21
C LEU A 359 19.59 2.84 -3.64
N ASP A 360 20.81 2.86 -4.16
CA ASP A 360 21.08 2.94 -5.59
C ASP A 360 20.90 1.56 -6.23
N ILE A 361 20.02 1.50 -7.23
CA ILE A 361 19.64 0.27 -7.93
C ILE A 361 20.06 0.25 -9.40
N CYS A 362 20.92 1.18 -9.80
CA CYS A 362 21.36 1.32 -11.19
C CYS A 362 22.04 0.05 -11.74
N ASP A 363 22.66 -0.78 -10.89
CA ASP A 363 23.33 -2.03 -11.27
C ASP A 363 22.59 -3.31 -10.82
N ILE A 364 21.27 -3.21 -10.60
CA ILE A 364 20.39 -4.30 -10.13
C ILE A 364 20.49 -5.58 -10.98
N GLY A 365 20.71 -5.48 -12.30
CA GLY A 365 20.89 -6.64 -13.17
C GLY A 365 22.14 -7.48 -12.89
N THR A 366 23.09 -6.93 -12.14
CA THR A 366 24.26 -7.66 -11.61
C THR A 366 24.13 -8.00 -10.13
N THR A 367 22.93 -7.82 -9.58
CA THR A 367 22.58 -7.98 -8.15
C THR A 367 23.41 -7.11 -7.21
N LYS A 368 23.87 -5.95 -7.69
CA LYS A 368 24.64 -4.98 -6.90
C LYS A 368 23.79 -3.77 -6.60
N LEU A 369 23.43 -3.62 -5.33
CA LEU A 369 22.78 -2.44 -4.76
C LEU A 369 23.73 -1.80 -3.75
N SER A 370 23.59 -0.50 -3.53
CA SER A 370 24.37 0.22 -2.49
C SER A 370 23.51 1.23 -1.76
N GLU A 371 23.58 1.24 -0.44
CA GLU A 371 22.99 2.33 0.35
C GLU A 371 23.81 3.60 0.16
N ILE A 372 23.13 4.68 -0.25
CA ILE A 372 23.78 5.96 -0.58
C ILE A 372 23.30 7.13 0.30
N ALA A 373 22.19 6.95 0.99
CA ALA A 373 21.65 7.90 1.95
C ALA A 373 20.73 7.19 2.96
N TYR A 374 20.60 7.77 4.15
CA TYR A 374 19.59 7.38 5.12
C TYR A 374 19.19 8.56 6.00
N PHE A 375 18.00 8.48 6.58
CA PHE A 375 17.53 9.37 7.63
C PHE A 375 16.78 8.56 8.69
N ASP A 376 17.32 8.54 9.90
CA ASP A 376 16.76 7.78 11.01
C ASP A 376 15.73 8.62 11.77
N VAL A 377 14.46 8.21 11.71
CA VAL A 377 13.34 8.86 12.40
C VAL A 377 13.10 8.33 13.82
N HIS A 378 13.84 7.30 14.23
CA HIS A 378 13.78 6.63 15.52
C HIS A 378 15.20 6.46 16.13
N PRO A 379 15.90 7.56 16.48
CA PRO A 379 17.31 7.56 16.87
C PRO A 379 17.63 6.80 18.19
N GLU A 380 16.62 6.25 18.84
CA GLU A 380 16.69 5.59 20.13
C GLU A 380 17.19 4.15 20.00
N SER A 381 16.92 3.49 18.86
CA SER A 381 17.34 2.12 18.59
C SER A 381 17.22 1.76 17.11
N ASP A 382 17.96 0.73 16.68
CA ASP A 382 17.82 0.02 15.39
C ASP A 382 17.50 -1.47 15.67
N SER A 383 16.53 -1.74 16.55
CA SER A 383 16.20 -3.10 16.99
C SER A 383 15.17 -3.74 16.06
N ILE A 384 15.06 -5.07 16.17
CA ILE A 384 14.03 -5.86 15.49
C ILE A 384 12.69 -5.63 16.22
N ASP A 385 12.03 -4.53 15.90
CA ASP A 385 10.75 -4.12 16.46
C ASP A 385 9.94 -3.27 15.45
N PHE A 386 8.63 -3.18 15.66
CA PHE A 386 7.69 -2.53 14.75
C PHE A 386 7.44 -1.06 15.12
N ARG A 387 8.50 -0.30 15.43
CA ARG A 387 8.47 1.12 15.81
C ARG A 387 9.22 1.95 14.76
N GLY A 388 9.06 3.27 14.73
CA GLY A 388 9.78 4.13 13.79
C GLY A 388 9.01 4.36 12.49
N ALA A 389 9.65 4.20 11.34
CA ALA A 389 9.06 4.50 10.02
C ALA A 389 8.07 3.42 9.57
N TRP A 390 6.79 3.78 9.40
CA TRP A 390 5.80 2.91 8.78
C TRP A 390 5.95 2.90 7.27
N SER A 391 6.01 4.07 6.63
CA SER A 391 6.08 4.17 5.17
C SER A 391 6.75 5.46 4.74
N SER A 392 7.07 5.53 3.45
CA SER A 392 7.68 6.71 2.82
C SER A 392 7.02 7.02 1.48
N TYR A 393 6.95 8.29 1.10
CA TYR A 393 6.45 8.72 -0.20
C TYR A 393 7.56 9.50 -0.93
N PRO A 394 8.26 8.85 -1.88
CA PRO A 394 9.41 9.46 -2.57
C PRO A 394 9.05 10.17 -3.87
N PHE A 395 7.80 10.13 -4.34
CA PHE A 395 7.47 10.61 -5.68
C PHE A 395 7.56 12.14 -5.86
N PHE A 396 7.65 12.91 -4.77
CA PHE A 396 8.01 14.34 -4.80
C PHE A 396 9.50 14.61 -5.05
N MET A 397 10.35 13.57 -5.12
CA MET A 397 11.77 13.71 -5.43
C MET A 397 12.01 14.36 -6.79
N LYS A 398 11.16 14.10 -7.78
CA LYS A 398 11.33 14.62 -9.15
C LYS A 398 10.89 16.08 -9.29
N SER A 399 10.01 16.56 -8.42
CA SER A 399 9.45 17.91 -8.47
C SER A 399 10.10 18.86 -7.47
N THR A 400 10.15 18.49 -6.20
CA THR A 400 10.67 19.34 -5.10
C THR A 400 11.88 18.74 -4.37
N GLY A 401 12.29 17.52 -4.73
CA GLY A 401 13.46 16.87 -4.14
C GLY A 401 13.24 16.44 -2.69
N ILE A 402 11.99 16.25 -2.28
CA ILE A 402 11.65 15.81 -0.92
C ILE A 402 11.10 14.39 -0.93
N VAL A 403 11.31 13.71 0.19
CA VAL A 403 10.71 12.42 0.55
C VAL A 403 9.92 12.65 1.82
N LEU A 404 8.68 12.18 1.85
CA LEU A 404 7.87 12.15 3.06
C LEU A 404 8.12 10.84 3.79
N VAL A 405 8.21 10.86 5.11
CA VAL A 405 8.33 9.65 5.93
C VAL A 405 7.35 9.75 7.08
N GLN A 406 6.42 8.81 7.17
CA GLN A 406 5.50 8.74 8.30
C GLN A 406 6.09 7.80 9.35
N SER A 407 6.38 8.36 10.52
CA SER A 407 6.72 7.60 11.71
C SER A 407 5.48 7.30 12.53
N ILE A 408 5.44 6.11 13.12
CA ILE A 408 4.33 5.63 13.95
C ILE A 408 4.20 6.48 15.21
N GLU A 409 5.31 6.74 15.91
CA GLU A 409 5.32 7.40 17.21
C GLU A 409 5.65 8.90 17.15
N SER A 410 6.31 9.36 16.08
CA SER A 410 6.90 10.70 16.01
C SER A 410 6.14 11.66 15.08
N GLY A 411 5.43 11.16 14.08
CA GLY A 411 4.67 11.98 13.12
C GLY A 411 5.28 12.03 11.71
N LEU A 412 4.98 13.09 10.96
CA LEU A 412 5.35 13.24 9.56
C LEU A 412 6.68 13.99 9.42
N PHE A 413 7.68 13.33 8.86
CA PHE A 413 8.97 13.91 8.51
C PHE A 413 8.99 14.31 7.03
N ILE A 414 9.52 15.49 6.74
CA ILE A 414 9.84 15.95 5.38
C ILE A 414 11.35 15.99 5.25
N ILE A 415 11.89 15.10 4.42
CA ILE A 415 13.33 14.88 4.26
C ILE A 415 13.76 15.31 2.87
N ARG A 416 14.94 15.90 2.74
CA ARG A 416 15.59 16.17 1.46
C ARG A 416 16.87 15.34 1.34
N PRO A 417 16.86 14.26 0.55
CA PRO A 417 18.07 13.56 0.18
C PRO A 417 19.00 14.46 -0.65
N ASN A 418 20.27 14.54 -0.25
CA ASN A 418 21.36 15.23 -0.92
C ASN A 418 22.11 14.26 -1.83
N ILE A 419 21.38 13.64 -2.76
CA ILE A 419 21.91 12.61 -3.67
C ILE A 419 22.16 13.25 -5.03
N THR A 420 23.39 13.15 -5.53
CA THR A 420 23.72 13.52 -6.92
C THR A 420 23.63 12.29 -7.81
N THR A 421 22.57 12.19 -8.61
CA THR A 421 22.49 11.19 -9.69
C THR A 421 23.23 11.71 -10.92
N ASP A 422 24.27 11.01 -11.39
CA ASP A 422 24.93 11.36 -12.66
C ASP A 422 23.98 11.06 -13.84
N PRO A 423 23.50 12.08 -14.58
CA PRO A 423 22.56 11.88 -15.68
C PRO A 423 23.15 11.06 -16.85
N LYS A 424 24.48 10.92 -16.91
CA LYS A 424 25.19 10.13 -17.92
C LYS A 424 25.47 8.71 -17.47
N ARG A 425 25.15 8.36 -16.22
CA ARG A 425 25.37 7.02 -15.69
C ARG A 425 24.54 6.03 -16.51
N LYS A 426 25.23 5.09 -17.14
CA LYS A 426 24.59 3.99 -17.84
C LYS A 426 24.29 2.90 -16.83
N CYS A 427 23.05 2.84 -16.37
CA CYS A 427 22.61 1.74 -15.54
C CYS A 427 22.71 0.42 -16.28
N SER A 428 23.18 -0.61 -15.58
CA SER A 428 23.24 -1.99 -16.06
C SER A 428 21.83 -2.58 -16.14
N ARG A 429 20.98 -1.95 -16.94
CA ARG A 429 19.73 -2.50 -17.44
C ARG A 429 20.18 -3.59 -18.41
N LEU A 430 20.02 -4.86 -18.07
CA LEU A 430 20.35 -5.96 -18.97
C LEU A 430 19.79 -5.63 -20.36
N SER A 431 20.71 -5.43 -21.30
CA SER A 431 20.43 -4.84 -22.62
C SER A 431 19.44 -5.71 -23.38
N THR A 432 18.30 -5.14 -23.78
CA THR A 432 17.65 -5.58 -25.02
C THR A 432 17.19 -4.38 -25.83
N THR A 433 17.69 -4.29 -27.06
CA THR A 433 17.20 -3.41 -28.11
C THR A 433 15.69 -3.58 -28.29
N ALA A 434 14.91 -2.52 -28.07
CA ALA A 434 13.49 -2.49 -28.40
C ALA A 434 13.30 -2.40 -29.94
N PRO A 435 12.49 -3.26 -30.58
CA PRO A 435 11.98 -2.98 -31.92
C PRO A 435 10.75 -2.06 -31.87
N ALA A 436 10.50 -1.38 -32.99
CA ALA A 436 9.56 -0.28 -33.16
C ALA A 436 8.13 -0.56 -32.64
N LYS A 437 7.51 0.51 -32.11
CA LYS A 437 6.10 0.58 -31.68
C LYS A 437 5.18 -0.10 -32.70
N ARG A 438 4.41 -1.08 -32.25
CA ARG A 438 3.20 -1.52 -32.95
C ARG A 438 2.11 -0.49 -32.64
N GLU A 439 1.56 0.15 -33.66
CA GLU A 439 0.39 1.02 -33.51
C GLU A 439 -0.78 0.19 -32.98
N ILE A 440 -1.36 0.67 -31.88
CA ILE A 440 -2.62 0.17 -31.33
C ILE A 440 -3.72 0.62 -32.31
N PRO A 441 -4.54 -0.29 -32.86
CA PRO A 441 -5.65 0.13 -33.71
C PRO A 441 -6.64 0.95 -32.88
N GLU A 442 -6.94 2.17 -33.32
CA GLU A 442 -8.02 2.97 -32.75
C GLU A 442 -9.32 2.16 -32.71
N ALA A 443 -9.97 2.16 -31.56
CA ALA A 443 -11.30 1.60 -31.40
C ALA A 443 -12.26 2.35 -32.33
N ASN A 444 -12.66 1.70 -33.42
CA ASN A 444 -13.71 2.19 -34.30
C ASN A 444 -14.99 2.38 -33.49
N THR A 445 -15.40 3.64 -33.35
CA THR A 445 -16.72 4.02 -32.87
C THR A 445 -17.79 3.41 -33.78
N PRO A 446 -18.85 2.77 -33.24
CA PRO A 446 -19.92 2.27 -34.09
C PRO A 446 -20.68 3.46 -34.69
N LYS A 447 -20.66 3.57 -36.02
CA LYS A 447 -21.59 4.42 -36.76
C LYS A 447 -23.02 3.99 -36.43
N LYS A 448 -23.86 4.93 -35.99
CA LYS A 448 -25.32 4.79 -35.94
C LYS A 448 -25.83 4.45 -37.34
N THR A 449 -26.35 3.25 -37.52
CA THR A 449 -27.31 2.94 -38.58
C THR A 449 -28.71 2.99 -37.99
N GLU A 450 -29.50 3.94 -38.50
CA GLU A 450 -30.94 4.00 -38.29
C GLU A 450 -31.58 2.75 -38.88
N ASP A 451 -32.32 2.00 -38.08
CA ASP A 451 -33.20 0.94 -38.57
C ASP A 451 -34.65 1.42 -38.55
N LYS A 452 -35.24 1.50 -39.74
CA LYS A 452 -36.66 1.76 -39.97
C LYS A 452 -37.27 0.49 -40.54
N THR A 453 -38.10 -0.18 -39.74
CA THR A 453 -39.29 -1.01 -40.08
C THR A 453 -39.43 -2.04 -38.95
N GLY A 454 -40.59 -2.39 -38.39
CA GLY A 454 -41.93 -2.30 -38.91
C GLY A 454 -42.61 -3.67 -38.82
N LYS A 455 -43.13 -3.99 -37.63
CA LYS A 455 -44.39 -4.74 -37.37
C LYS A 455 -44.50 -6.27 -37.62
N ILE A 456 -45.09 -6.91 -36.58
CA ILE A 456 -46.05 -8.05 -36.55
C ILE A 456 -45.44 -9.48 -36.46
N LEU A 457 -45.65 -10.22 -35.36
CA LEU A 457 -46.80 -11.14 -35.19
C LEU A 457 -46.87 -11.80 -33.79
N LEU A 458 -48.12 -11.90 -33.33
CA LEU A 458 -48.76 -12.62 -32.22
C LEU A 458 -48.28 -14.05 -31.85
N GLY A 459 -48.51 -14.40 -30.58
CA GLY A 459 -48.82 -15.77 -30.09
C GLY A 459 -47.76 -16.32 -29.13
N LEU A 460 -48.04 -16.96 -28.00
CA LEU A 460 -49.28 -17.48 -27.42
C LEU A 460 -48.97 -17.83 -25.94
N ILE A 461 -49.93 -17.57 -25.06
CA ILE A 461 -49.94 -17.95 -23.64
C ILE A 461 -50.24 -19.45 -23.53
N VAL A 462 -49.47 -20.20 -22.73
CA VAL A 462 -49.98 -21.33 -21.93
C VAL A 462 -49.18 -21.41 -20.63
N GLY A 463 -49.87 -21.21 -19.50
CA GLY A 463 -49.38 -21.58 -18.18
C GLY A 463 -49.71 -23.04 -17.87
N LEU A 464 -48.93 -23.67 -16.99
CA LEU A 464 -49.35 -24.87 -16.28
C LEU A 464 -48.78 -24.85 -14.86
N THR A 465 -49.69 -24.98 -13.90
CA THR A 465 -49.44 -25.29 -12.49
C THR A 465 -50.10 -26.64 -12.22
N ILE A 466 -49.44 -27.53 -11.46
CA ILE A 466 -49.97 -28.61 -10.59
C ILE A 466 -48.74 -29.18 -9.84
N VAL A 467 -48.55 -28.86 -8.55
CA VAL A 467 -48.92 -29.62 -7.32
C VAL A 467 -48.26 -31.00 -7.14
N GLY A 468 -47.38 -31.09 -6.13
CA GLY A 468 -47.41 -32.14 -5.09
C GLY A 468 -46.41 -33.31 -5.18
N GLY A 469 -45.70 -33.58 -4.08
CA GLY A 469 -45.21 -34.94 -3.79
C GLY A 469 -43.82 -35.05 -3.15
N ILE A 470 -43.79 -35.32 -1.84
CA ILE A 470 -42.65 -35.70 -1.01
C ILE A 470 -42.09 -37.07 -1.41
N VAL A 471 -40.77 -37.21 -1.58
CA VAL A 471 -40.01 -38.43 -1.22
C VAL A 471 -38.62 -38.01 -0.73
N GLY A 472 -38.33 -38.33 0.53
CA GLY A 472 -36.99 -38.22 1.09
C GLY A 472 -36.10 -39.35 0.59
N MET A 473 -34.85 -39.02 0.28
CA MET A 473 -33.79 -40.01 0.20
C MET A 473 -32.48 -39.39 0.70
N THR A 474 -32.15 -39.75 1.93
CA THR A 474 -30.86 -39.56 2.58
C THR A 474 -29.74 -40.22 1.76
N PHE A 475 -28.76 -39.44 1.33
CA PHE A 475 -27.43 -39.96 0.98
C PHE A 475 -26.39 -39.36 1.92
N TRP A 476 -25.79 -40.23 2.72
CA TRP A 476 -24.80 -39.92 3.73
C TRP A 476 -23.42 -40.16 3.10
N ILE A 477 -22.77 -39.11 2.60
CA ILE A 477 -21.34 -39.15 2.31
C ILE A 477 -20.62 -38.49 3.48
N ARG A 478 -20.06 -39.37 4.33
CA ARG A 478 -19.19 -39.04 5.45
C ARG A 478 -17.91 -38.41 4.90
N ASN A 479 -17.77 -37.09 4.99
CA ASN A 479 -16.46 -36.45 4.82
C ASN A 479 -15.97 -35.95 6.19
N ARG A 480 -15.19 -36.81 6.88
CA ARG A 480 -14.67 -36.57 8.24
C ARG A 480 -13.68 -35.40 8.36
N LYS A 481 -13.38 -34.67 7.28
CA LYS A 481 -12.53 -33.46 7.30
C LYS A 481 -13.32 -32.15 7.43
N LEU A 482 -14.62 -32.10 7.14
CA LEU A 482 -15.40 -30.86 7.19
C LEU A 482 -16.03 -30.57 8.57
N SER A 483 -16.33 -31.61 9.36
CA SER A 483 -16.90 -31.44 10.70
C SER A 483 -15.88 -31.03 11.79
N ARG A 484 -14.57 -31.08 11.50
CA ARG A 484 -13.54 -30.52 12.40
C ARG A 484 -13.28 -29.04 12.17
N MET A 485 -13.57 -28.50 10.99
CA MET A 485 -13.48 -27.06 10.72
C MET A 485 -14.65 -26.27 11.31
N ILE A 486 -15.87 -26.82 11.24
CA ILE A 486 -17.08 -26.11 11.73
C ILE A 486 -17.22 -26.16 13.26
N ALA A 487 -16.61 -27.15 13.93
CA ALA A 487 -16.57 -27.21 15.39
C ALA A 487 -15.52 -26.24 16.01
N SER A 488 -14.47 -25.89 15.27
CA SER A 488 -13.44 -24.94 15.71
C SER A 488 -13.97 -23.49 15.78
N GLN A 489 -14.88 -23.11 14.87
CA GLN A 489 -15.43 -21.75 14.83
C GLN A 489 -16.59 -21.50 15.81
N ARG A 490 -17.30 -22.55 16.28
CA ARG A 490 -18.35 -22.39 17.30
C ARG A 490 -17.87 -22.45 18.74
N GLN A 491 -16.63 -22.88 18.98
CA GLN A 491 -16.03 -22.90 20.32
C GLN A 491 -15.16 -21.67 20.61
N HIS A 492 -14.76 -20.90 19.58
CA HIS A 492 -14.03 -19.64 19.73
C HIS A 492 -14.92 -18.42 20.01
N ALA A 493 -16.21 -18.47 19.70
CA ALA A 493 -17.14 -17.38 20.00
C ALA A 493 -17.59 -17.33 21.47
N LYS A 494 -17.27 -18.35 22.28
CA LYS A 494 -17.68 -18.44 23.69
C LYS A 494 -16.55 -18.21 24.70
N LEU A 495 -15.31 -18.06 24.23
CA LEU A 495 -14.14 -17.72 25.07
C LEU A 495 -13.84 -16.22 25.07
N LEU A 496 -14.45 -15.45 24.15
CA LEU A 496 -14.28 -13.99 24.05
C LEU A 496 -15.23 -13.19 24.96
N GLU A 497 -16.16 -13.84 25.66
CA GLU A 497 -17.13 -13.18 26.55
C GLU A 497 -16.65 -13.16 28.03
N ASP A 498 -15.64 -13.96 28.39
CA ASP A 498 -15.13 -14.07 29.77
C ASP A 498 -13.78 -13.35 30.00
N GLU A 499 -13.16 -12.77 28.97
CA GLU A 499 -11.90 -12.00 29.09
C GLU A 499 -12.08 -10.47 29.00
N PHE A 500 -13.33 -10.00 28.93
CA PHE A 500 -13.70 -8.57 28.96
C PHE A 500 -14.57 -8.21 30.18
N ARG A 501 -14.24 -8.79 31.35
CA ARG A 501 -14.71 -8.33 32.67
C ARG A 501 -13.57 -7.98 33.60
#